data_AF-A0AAW5V102-F1
#
_entry.id   AF-A0AAW5V102-F1
#
_cell.length_a   1.000
_cell.length_b   1.000
_cell.length_c   1.000
_cell.angle_alpha   90.00
_cell.angle_beta   90.00
_cell.angle_gamma   90.00
#
_symmetry.space_group_name_H-M   'P 1'
#
loop_
_entity.id
_entity.type
_entity.pdbx_description
1 polymer ?
#
loop_
_entity_poly.entity_id
_entity_poly.type
_entity_poly.pdbx_seq_one_letter_code
_entity_poly.pdbx_strand_id
1 'polypeptide(L)' 'MSDEQYNKLLKAYTKEALANMTKADIRQSFPKPYASMYCYQFDNFKNVADFFEFAAKLMRS' A
#
# COMPACT_ATOMS: atom_id res chain seq x y z
N MET A 1 -10.15 20.27 11.82
CA MET A 1 -8.98 19.53 11.29
C MET A 1 -8.06 20.56 10.66
N SER A 2 -6.74 20.45 10.86
CA SER A 2 -5.81 21.26 10.07
C SER A 2 -5.66 20.68 8.67
N ASP A 3 -5.28 21.52 7.70
CA ASP A 3 -4.99 21.08 6.33
C ASP A 3 -3.94 19.97 6.30
N GLU A 4 -2.98 20.01 7.23
CA GLU A 4 -1.95 18.97 7.36
C GLU A 4 -2.53 17.61 7.78
N GLN A 5 -3.46 17.58 8.74
CA GLN A 5 -4.15 16.35 9.14
C GLN A 5 -5.02 15.81 8.00
N TYR A 6 -5.74 16.69 7.31
CA TYR A 6 -6.54 16.31 6.14
C TYR A 6 -5.68 15.69 5.04
N ASN A 7 -4.55 16.32 4.69
CA ASN A 7 -3.63 15.82 3.67
C ASN A 7 -3.00 14.47 4.05
N LYS A 8 -2.69 14.25 5.34
CA LYS A 8 -2.22 12.94 5.83
C LYS A 8 -3.29 11.85 5.68
N LEU A 9 -4.54 12.16 6.03
CA LEU A 9 -5.67 11.24 5.86
C LEU A 9 -5.92 10.93 4.39
N LEU A 10 -5.93 11.96 3.53
CA LEU A 10 -6.11 11.78 2.09
C LEU A 10 -5.00 10.90 1.50
N LYS A 11 -3.73 11.14 1.85
CA LYS A 11 -2.61 10.31 1.41
C LYS A 11 -2.77 8.85 1.85
N ALA A 12 -3.17 8.61 3.10
CA ALA A 12 -3.39 7.25 3.61
C ALA A 12 -4.53 6.54 2.87
N TYR A 13 -5.65 7.24 2.68
CA TYR A 13 -6.81 6.73 1.94
C TYR A 13 -6.45 6.39 0.48
N THR A 14 -5.74 7.27 -0.23
CA THR A 14 -5.30 7.01 -1.61
C THR A 14 -4.38 5.80 -1.69
N LYS A 15 -3.43 5.64 -0.75
CA LYS A 15 -2.56 4.45 -0.69
C LYS A 15 -3.36 3.16 -0.48
N GLU A 16 -4.39 3.19 0.37
CA GLU A 16 -5.24 2.04 0.64
C GLU A 16 -6.13 1.69 -0.56
N ALA A 17 -6.75 2.69 -1.17
CA ALA A 17 -7.55 2.53 -2.38
C ALA A 17 -6.73 1.89 -3.51
N LEU A 18 -5.50 2.37 -3.75
CA LEU A 18 -4.59 1.79 -4.73
C LEU A 18 -4.24 0.33 -4.40
N ALA A 19 -3.91 0.02 -3.15
CA ALA A 19 -3.62 -1.35 -2.73
C ALA A 19 -4.80 -2.29 -2.97
N ASN A 20 -6.03 -1.84 -2.72
CA ASN A 20 -7.24 -2.62 -2.96
C ASN A 20 -7.50 -2.83 -4.45
N MET A 21 -7.28 -1.81 -5.29
CA MET A 21 -7.37 -1.91 -6.74
C MET A 21 -6.38 -2.92 -7.30
N THR A 22 -5.10 -2.87 -6.90
CA THR A 22 -4.08 -3.83 -7.34
C THR A 22 -4.43 -5.26 -6.92
N LYS A 23 -4.91 -5.48 -5.70
CA LYS A 23 -5.33 -6.82 -5.27
C LYS A 23 -6.56 -7.32 -6.02
N ALA A 24 -7.50 -6.44 -6.37
CA ALA A 24 -8.66 -6.80 -7.18
C ALA A 24 -8.22 -7.24 -8.59
N ASP A 25 -7.31 -6.48 -9.20
CA ASP A 25 -6.72 -6.80 -10.51
C ASP A 25 -5.99 -8.15 -10.51
N ILE A 26 -5.18 -8.42 -9.47
CA ILE A 26 -4.52 -9.73 -9.28
C ILE A 26 -5.56 -10.87 -9.19
N ARG A 27 -6.66 -10.67 -8.45
CA ARG A 27 -7.71 -11.69 -8.31
C ARG A 27 -8.48 -11.94 -9.60
N GLN A 28 -8.60 -10.94 -10.46
CA GLN A 28 -9.23 -11.06 -11.77
C GLN A 28 -8.29 -11.72 -12.79
N SER A 29 -7.00 -11.40 -12.72
CA SER A 29 -5.99 -11.86 -13.67
C SER A 29 -5.52 -13.30 -13.42
N PHE A 30 -5.60 -13.79 -12.19
CA PHE A 30 -5.07 -15.11 -11.81
C PHE A 30 -6.12 -15.99 -11.13
N PRO A 31 -6.14 -17.30 -11.42
CA PRO A 31 -6.98 -18.25 -10.69
C PRO A 31 -6.42 -18.54 -9.30
N LYS A 32 -7.25 -19.10 -8.42
CA LYS A 32 -6.78 -19.67 -7.15
C LYS A 32 -5.93 -20.92 -7.44
N PRO A 33 -4.83 -21.16 -6.68
CA PRO A 33 -4.39 -20.44 -5.49
C PRO A 33 -3.45 -19.25 -5.77
N TYR A 34 -3.04 -19.04 -7.02
CA TYR A 34 -2.03 -18.04 -7.39
C TYR A 34 -2.44 -16.60 -7.05
N ALA A 35 -3.71 -16.23 -7.25
CA ALA A 35 -4.21 -14.92 -6.84
C ALA A 35 -3.98 -14.62 -5.34
N SER A 36 -4.18 -15.62 -4.48
CA SER A 36 -3.94 -15.47 -3.03
C SER A 36 -2.45 -15.32 -2.73
N MET A 37 -1.60 -16.11 -3.38
CA MET A 37 -0.15 -16.03 -3.24
C MET A 37 0.38 -14.65 -3.66
N TYR A 38 -0.06 -14.13 -4.80
CA TYR A 38 0.35 -12.82 -5.30
C TYR A 38 -0.18 -11.67 -4.45
N CYS A 39 -1.41 -11.74 -3.93
CA CYS A 39 -1.90 -10.76 -2.97
C CYS A 39 -1.04 -10.72 -1.69
N TYR A 40 -0.61 -11.89 -1.19
CA TYR A 40 0.26 -11.99 -0.02
C TYR A 40 1.66 -11.41 -0.29
N GLN A 41 2.24 -11.71 -1.45
CA GLN A 41 3.53 -11.13 -1.86
C GLN A 41 3.44 -9.60 -1.99
N PHE A 42 2.36 -9.09 -2.56
CA PHE A 42 2.10 -7.66 -2.64
C PHE A 42 2.02 -7.00 -1.26
N ASP A 43 1.35 -7.63 -0.29
CA ASP A 43 1.29 -7.13 1.09
C ASP A 43 2.67 -7.09 1.76
N ASN A 44 3.48 -8.11 1.56
CA ASN A 44 4.86 -8.11 2.07
C ASN A 44 5.69 -6.98 1.45
N PHE A 45 5.56 -6.76 0.14
CA PHE A 45 6.24 -5.66 -0.54
C PHE A 45 5.79 -4.29 -0.01
N LYS A 46 4.49 -4.10 0.20
CA LYS A 46 3.93 -2.87 0.77
C LYS A 46 4.53 -2.57 2.14
N ASN A 47 4.64 -3.56 3.02
CA ASN A 47 5.25 -3.40 4.35
C ASN A 47 6.72 -2.95 4.26
N VAL A 48 7.49 -3.54 3.33
CA VAL A 48 8.89 -3.15 3.09
C VAL A 48 8.99 -1.73 2.55
N ALA A 49 8.12 -1.35 1.61
CA ALA A 49 8.08 0.01 1.07
C ALA A 49 7.73 1.06 2.13
N ASP A 50 6.76 0.77 3.00
CA ASP A 50 6.39 1.66 4.11
C ASP A 50 7.53 1.80 5.13
N PHE A 51 8.29 0.73 5.40
CA PHE A 51 9.52 0.79 6.21
C PHE A 51 10.57 1.72 5.60
N PHE A 52 10.82 1.62 4.29
CA PHE A 52 11.75 2.52 3.62
C PHE A 52 11.27 3.98 3.59
N GLU A 53 9.97 4.25 3.41
CA GLU A 53 9.42 5.61 3.53
C GLU A 53 9.65 6.18 4.94
N PHE A 54 9.49 5.35 5.98
CA PHE A 54 9.76 5.74 7.36
C PHE A 54 11.25 6.04 7.58
N ALA A 55 12.14 5.14 7.17
CA ALA A 55 13.59 5.35 7.26
C ALA A 55 14.04 6.61 6.50
N ALA A 56 13.51 6.84 5.30
CA ALA A 56 13.82 8.03 4.50
C ALA A 56 13.37 9.33 5.18
N LYS A 57 12.26 9.32 5.95
CA LYS A 57 11.84 10.49 6.74
C LYS A 57 12.78 10.75 7.91
N LEU A 58 13.28 9.71 8.58
CA LEU A 58 14.26 9.83 9.68
C LEU A 58 15.63 10.33 9.19
N MET A 59 16.03 10.00 7.97
CA MET A 59 17.30 10.48 7.41
C MET A 59 17.23 11.92 6.85
N ARG A 60 16.02 12.47 6.69
CA ARG A 60 15.80 13.83 6.17
C ARG A 60 15.74 14.89 7.27
N SER A 61 15.77 14.47 8.54
CA SER A 61 15.79 15.33 9.73
C SER A 61 17.20 15.60 10.21
#